data_AF-A0A317VD85-F1
#
_entry.id   AF-A0A317VD85-F1
#
_cell.length_a   1.000
_cell.length_b   1.000
_cell.length_c   1.000
_cell.angle_alpha   90.00
_cell.angle_beta   90.00
_cell.angle_gamma   90.00
#
_symmetry.space_group_name_H-M   'P 1'
#
loop_
_entity.id
_entity.type
_entity.pdbx_description
1 polymer ?
#
loop_
_entity_poly.entity_id
_entity_poly.type
_entity_poly.pdbx_seq_one_letter_code
_entity_poly.pdbx_strand_id
1 'polypeptide(L)'
;MAEAEPNGIRLLCRPSTADFPLRRFHRIQHQYASTLLIQLYWISLFGTIQDESTHMRGLLDALDSLNEETRQLNIEKNLAPDLGIVDIDIFLHAWKNRNLWSHLPDFCRLRCYPLEGSRRPPVLGSDYQPYHTHYWELIDRKAPEALLQIIWELRKTDTDTDTIEDTEILFESAACVFNRRLGRLHKMHGNGASDIGYLRPDETIIAYQKLEDCLAVQDKEGYRKCRNNLRYNQALFGYPAGWLPGPYEEEACQKTSEISDVV
;
A
#
# COMPACT_ATOMS: atom_id res chain seq x y z
N MET A 1 -39.90 33.80 -30.17
CA MET A 1 -39.40 34.01 -28.79
C MET A 1 -38.88 32.68 -28.30
N ALA A 2 -37.56 32.59 -28.26
CA ALA A 2 -36.85 31.50 -27.63
C ALA A 2 -36.80 31.76 -26.13
N GLU A 3 -37.00 30.73 -25.34
CA GLU A 3 -36.30 30.56 -24.07
C GLU A 3 -36.05 29.06 -23.92
N ALA A 4 -34.80 28.70 -24.15
CA ALA A 4 -34.22 27.46 -23.70
C ALA A 4 -33.89 27.62 -22.21
N GLU A 5 -34.06 26.57 -21.41
CA GLU A 5 -32.89 26.02 -20.74
C GLU A 5 -33.04 24.50 -20.51
N PRO A 6 -32.00 23.72 -20.87
CA PRO A 6 -31.96 22.28 -20.75
C PRO A 6 -31.39 21.92 -19.39
N ASN A 7 -31.90 20.87 -18.74
CA ASN A 7 -31.18 20.32 -17.60
C ASN A 7 -31.20 18.80 -17.59
N GLY A 8 -30.06 18.28 -18.03
CA GLY A 8 -29.35 17.32 -17.21
C GLY A 8 -29.83 15.91 -17.39
N ILE A 9 -29.22 15.25 -18.37
CA ILE A 9 -29.05 13.80 -18.43
C ILE A 9 -28.83 13.27 -17.01
N ARG A 10 -29.84 12.61 -16.43
CA ARG A 10 -29.68 11.71 -15.29
C ARG A 10 -28.93 10.47 -15.79
N LEU A 11 -27.62 10.59 -15.99
CA LEU A 11 -26.72 9.44 -15.98
C LEU A 11 -26.34 9.15 -14.53
N LEU A 12 -27.35 8.76 -13.73
CA LEU A 12 -27.11 7.91 -12.57
C LEU A 12 -26.97 6.47 -13.08
N CYS A 13 -25.95 6.22 -13.89
CA CYS A 13 -25.41 4.88 -14.00
C CYS A 13 -24.62 4.63 -12.71
N ARG A 14 -25.33 4.28 -11.64
CA ARG A 14 -24.74 3.46 -10.58
C ARG A 14 -24.17 2.25 -11.30
N PRO A 15 -22.86 1.95 -11.24
CA PRO A 15 -22.42 0.61 -11.56
C PRO A 15 -23.18 -0.29 -10.61
N SER A 16 -23.95 -1.23 -11.15
CA SER A 16 -24.67 -2.19 -10.32
C SER A 16 -23.64 -2.89 -9.45
N THR A 17 -23.82 -2.82 -8.13
CA THR A 17 -23.14 -3.66 -7.13
C THR A 17 -23.41 -5.17 -7.32
N ALA A 18 -24.16 -5.53 -8.37
CA ALA A 18 -24.61 -6.88 -8.70
C ALA A 18 -23.53 -7.75 -9.37
N ASP A 19 -22.55 -7.19 -10.06
CA ASP A 19 -21.57 -7.97 -10.84
C ASP A 19 -20.12 -7.68 -10.43
N PHE A 20 -19.83 -7.77 -9.13
CA PHE A 20 -18.46 -8.03 -8.70
C PHE A 20 -18.32 -9.53 -8.46
N PRO A 21 -17.65 -10.30 -9.34
CA PRO A 21 -17.45 -11.75 -9.18
C PRO A 21 -16.95 -12.12 -7.77
N LEU A 22 -16.15 -11.24 -7.17
CA LEU A 22 -15.65 -11.30 -5.79
C LEU A 22 -16.69 -11.72 -4.74
N ARG A 23 -17.90 -11.13 -4.76
CA ARG A 23 -18.90 -11.30 -3.68
C ARG A 23 -19.37 -12.73 -3.53
N ARG A 24 -19.41 -13.51 -4.62
CA ARG A 24 -19.88 -14.90 -4.56
C ARG A 24 -18.74 -15.88 -4.25
N PHE A 25 -17.53 -15.61 -4.72
CA PHE A 25 -16.42 -16.55 -4.66
C PHE A 25 -15.56 -16.43 -3.40
N HIS A 26 -15.43 -15.23 -2.81
CA HIS A 26 -14.54 -15.00 -1.66
C HIS A 26 -15.26 -14.78 -0.33
N ARG A 27 -16.60 -14.80 -0.34
CA ARG A 27 -17.39 -14.44 0.85
C ARG A 27 -17.07 -15.29 2.06
N ILE A 28 -16.97 -16.61 1.88
CA ILE A 28 -16.72 -17.55 2.99
C ILE A 28 -15.29 -17.35 3.52
N GLN A 29 -14.32 -17.24 2.61
CA GLN A 29 -12.92 -16.99 2.93
C GLN A 29 -12.78 -15.69 3.71
N HIS A 30 -13.45 -14.62 3.29
CA HIS A 30 -13.36 -13.33 3.97
C HIS A 30 -14.08 -13.29 5.31
N GLN A 31 -15.18 -14.02 5.48
CA GLN A 31 -15.77 -14.21 6.82
C GLN A 31 -14.81 -14.95 7.76
N TYR A 32 -14.11 -15.97 7.25
CA TYR A 32 -13.09 -16.68 8.02
C TYR A 32 -11.89 -15.78 8.33
N ALA A 33 -11.38 -15.04 7.35
CA ALA A 33 -10.32 -14.05 7.52
C ALA A 33 -10.70 -13.00 8.57
N SER A 34 -11.92 -12.46 8.54
CA SER A 34 -12.42 -11.55 9.57
C SER A 34 -12.36 -12.17 10.97
N THR A 35 -12.67 -13.46 11.11
CA THR A 35 -12.56 -14.17 12.39
C THR A 35 -11.12 -14.19 12.90
N LEU A 36 -10.16 -14.48 12.01
CA LEU A 36 -8.73 -14.47 12.34
C LEU A 36 -8.25 -13.05 12.67
N LEU A 37 -8.66 -12.05 11.90
CA LEU A 37 -8.33 -10.64 12.12
C LEU A 37 -8.84 -10.12 13.48
N ILE A 38 -10.03 -10.53 13.90
CA ILE A 38 -10.56 -10.20 15.24
C ILE A 38 -9.62 -10.73 16.33
N GLN A 39 -9.24 -12.00 16.25
CA GLN A 39 -8.35 -12.63 17.25
C GLN A 39 -6.97 -11.96 17.26
N LEU A 40 -6.38 -11.74 16.08
CA LEU A 40 -5.10 -11.06 15.92
C LEU A 40 -5.14 -9.61 16.46
N TYR A 41 -6.24 -8.88 16.27
CA TYR A 41 -6.41 -7.53 16.81
C TYR A 41 -6.35 -7.53 18.33
N TRP A 42 -7.09 -8.42 19.00
CA TRP A 42 -7.10 -8.50 20.46
C TRP A 42 -5.74 -8.92 21.03
N ILE A 43 -5.07 -9.90 20.40
CA ILE A 43 -3.71 -10.29 20.79
C ILE A 43 -2.74 -9.11 20.61
N SER A 44 -2.85 -8.36 19.50
CA SER A 44 -1.95 -7.24 19.22
C SER A 44 -2.09 -6.05 20.18
N LEU A 45 -3.26 -5.88 20.81
CA LEU A 45 -3.54 -4.77 21.73
C LEU A 45 -3.35 -5.12 23.21
N PHE A 46 -3.62 -6.36 23.60
CA PHE A 46 -3.69 -6.77 25.01
C PHE A 46 -2.72 -7.89 25.37
N GLY A 47 -2.00 -8.46 24.40
CA GLY A 47 -1.10 -9.57 24.63
C GLY A 47 0.12 -9.19 25.46
N THR A 48 0.40 -9.97 26.52
CA THR A 48 1.55 -9.81 27.43
C THR A 48 2.20 -11.14 27.86
N ILE A 49 2.09 -12.24 27.10
CA ILE A 49 2.69 -13.54 27.50
C ILE A 49 3.33 -14.30 26.33
N GLN A 50 4.39 -15.05 26.62
CA GLN A 50 5.13 -15.92 25.69
C GLN A 50 4.24 -16.97 24.96
N ASP A 51 3.18 -17.48 25.58
CA ASP A 51 2.21 -18.40 24.97
C ASP A 51 1.40 -17.76 23.82
N GLU A 52 1.21 -16.44 23.88
CA GLU A 52 0.52 -15.70 22.82
C GLU A 52 1.36 -15.62 21.54
N SER A 53 2.68 -15.82 21.62
CA SER A 53 3.53 -15.86 20.44
C SER A 53 3.27 -17.11 19.58
N THR A 54 3.02 -18.26 20.22
CA THR A 54 2.66 -19.51 19.54
C THR A 54 1.25 -19.41 18.96
N HIS A 55 0.29 -18.87 19.74
CA HIS A 55 -1.08 -18.68 19.27
C HIS A 55 -1.14 -17.68 18.11
N MET A 56 -0.44 -16.55 18.22
CA MET A 56 -0.34 -15.56 17.14
C MET A 56 0.26 -16.17 15.88
N ARG A 57 1.34 -16.96 16.01
CA ARG A 57 1.94 -17.66 14.86
C ARG A 57 0.93 -18.59 14.19
N GLY A 58 0.19 -19.40 14.95
CA GLY A 58 -0.83 -20.28 14.38
C GLY A 58 -1.95 -19.53 13.65
N LEU A 59 -2.33 -18.34 14.11
CA LEU A 59 -3.30 -17.49 13.42
C LEU A 59 -2.74 -16.87 12.14
N LEU A 60 -1.46 -16.49 12.13
CA LEU A 60 -0.76 -16.01 10.93
C LEU A 60 -0.65 -17.14 9.89
N ASP A 61 -0.22 -18.34 10.30
CA ASP A 61 -0.11 -19.51 9.43
C ASP A 61 -1.48 -19.90 8.82
N ALA A 62 -2.56 -19.81 9.61
CA ALA A 62 -3.92 -20.04 9.11
C ALA A 62 -4.35 -19.01 8.07
N LEU A 63 -3.97 -17.75 8.25
CA LEU A 63 -4.27 -16.69 7.30
C LEU A 63 -3.43 -16.81 6.02
N ASP A 64 -2.17 -17.19 6.13
CA ASP A 64 -1.31 -17.47 4.98
C ASP A 64 -1.83 -18.66 4.17
N SER A 65 -2.29 -19.72 4.84
CA SER A 65 -2.94 -20.86 4.19
C SER A 65 -4.21 -20.44 3.45
N LEU A 66 -5.06 -19.62 4.08
CA LEU A 66 -6.27 -19.09 3.46
C LEU A 66 -5.96 -18.19 2.25
N ASN A 67 -4.92 -17.37 2.35
CA ASN A 67 -4.43 -16.51 1.28
C ASN A 67 -3.95 -17.35 0.08
N GLU A 68 -3.25 -18.46 0.34
CA GLU A 68 -2.81 -19.38 -0.70
C GLU A 68 -3.98 -20.10 -1.39
N GLU A 69 -4.95 -20.60 -0.62
CA GLU A 69 -6.20 -21.13 -1.18
C GLU A 69 -6.91 -20.10 -2.07
N THR A 70 -6.95 -18.83 -1.61
CA THR A 70 -7.55 -17.72 -2.36
C THR A 70 -6.80 -17.44 -3.67
N ARG A 71 -5.45 -17.47 -3.67
CA ARG A 71 -4.64 -17.36 -4.90
C ARG A 71 -4.99 -18.44 -5.90
N GLN A 72 -5.06 -19.69 -5.42
CA GLN A 72 -5.32 -20.82 -6.29
C GLN A 72 -6.72 -20.74 -6.92
N LEU A 73 -7.72 -20.40 -6.09
CA LEU A 73 -9.09 -20.12 -6.55
C LEU A 73 -9.13 -18.97 -7.57
N ASN A 74 -8.36 -17.89 -7.35
CA ASN A 74 -8.29 -16.77 -8.30
C ASN A 74 -7.74 -17.22 -9.65
N ILE A 75 -6.65 -17.99 -9.66
CA ILE A 75 -6.03 -18.52 -10.88
C ILE A 75 -7.02 -19.43 -11.62
N GLU A 76 -7.67 -20.37 -10.93
CA GLU A 76 -8.69 -21.26 -11.51
C GLU A 76 -9.87 -20.52 -12.14
N LYS A 77 -10.18 -19.31 -11.64
CA LYS A 77 -11.28 -18.47 -12.12
C LYS A 77 -10.83 -17.37 -13.08
N ASN A 78 -9.57 -17.38 -13.55
CA ASN A 78 -8.98 -16.34 -14.41
C ASN A 78 -9.08 -14.92 -13.81
N LEU A 79 -8.87 -14.80 -12.50
CA LEU A 79 -8.77 -13.55 -11.76
C LEU A 79 -7.30 -13.24 -11.45
N ALA A 80 -7.01 -11.98 -11.08
CA ALA A 80 -5.68 -11.62 -10.60
C ALA A 80 -5.33 -12.43 -9.33
N PRO A 81 -4.13 -13.05 -9.23
CA PRO A 81 -3.79 -13.93 -8.10
C PRO A 81 -3.94 -13.25 -6.74
N ASP A 82 -3.50 -11.99 -6.64
CA ASP A 82 -3.49 -11.23 -5.37
C ASP A 82 -4.83 -10.61 -5.00
N LEU A 83 -5.88 -10.88 -5.78
CA LEU A 83 -7.17 -10.28 -5.59
C LEU A 83 -7.84 -10.80 -4.30
N GLY A 84 -8.06 -9.91 -3.33
CA GLY A 84 -8.77 -10.23 -2.08
C GLY A 84 -7.93 -10.99 -1.05
N ILE A 85 -6.62 -11.12 -1.24
CA ILE A 85 -5.70 -11.68 -0.24
C ILE A 85 -5.52 -10.72 0.91
N VAL A 86 -5.51 -11.16 2.16
CA VAL A 86 -5.36 -10.26 3.31
C VAL A 86 -3.87 -9.98 3.61
N ASP A 87 -3.43 -8.75 3.39
CA ASP A 87 -2.10 -8.26 3.80
C ASP A 87 -2.04 -7.99 5.32
N ILE A 88 -1.90 -9.03 6.13
CA ILE A 88 -1.99 -8.95 7.60
C ILE A 88 -0.95 -8.05 8.25
N ASP A 89 0.25 -8.01 7.70
CA ASP A 89 1.34 -7.20 8.24
C ASP A 89 1.03 -5.69 8.16
N ILE A 90 0.25 -5.25 7.17
CA ILE A 90 -0.28 -3.89 7.09
C ILE A 90 -1.28 -3.61 8.22
N PHE A 91 -2.19 -4.55 8.49
CA PHE A 91 -3.12 -4.44 9.61
C PHE A 91 -2.39 -4.37 10.95
N LEU A 92 -1.42 -5.27 11.18
CA LEU A 92 -0.60 -5.27 12.40
C LEU A 92 0.20 -3.98 12.57
N HIS A 93 0.79 -3.45 11.48
CA HIS A 93 1.48 -2.16 11.50
C HIS A 93 0.55 -1.02 11.87
N ALA A 94 -0.62 -0.94 11.22
CA ALA A 94 -1.61 0.08 11.50
C ALA A 94 -2.15 -0.04 12.93
N TRP A 95 -2.45 -1.24 13.43
CA TRP A 95 -2.99 -1.42 14.78
C TRP A 95 -2.00 -0.99 15.87
N LYS A 96 -0.69 -1.20 15.67
CA LYS A 96 0.38 -0.74 16.56
C LYS A 96 0.53 0.79 16.60
N ASN A 97 0.06 1.51 15.57
CA ASN A 97 0.12 2.97 15.51
C ASN A 97 -1.27 3.60 15.32
N ARG A 98 -1.80 4.17 16.40
CA ARG A 98 -3.14 4.80 16.42
C ARG A 98 -3.33 5.95 15.42
N ASN A 99 -2.26 6.53 14.88
CA ASN A 99 -2.36 7.57 13.86
C ASN A 99 -2.65 6.99 12.47
N LEU A 100 -2.31 5.72 12.22
CA LEU A 100 -2.48 5.06 10.91
C LEU A 100 -3.86 4.44 10.71
N TRP A 101 -4.56 4.28 11.81
CA TRP A 101 -5.90 3.77 11.95
C TRP A 101 -6.88 4.30 10.90
N SER A 102 -6.95 5.62 10.68
CA SER A 102 -7.88 6.25 9.74
C SER A 102 -7.65 5.85 8.28
N HIS A 103 -6.49 5.29 7.93
CA HIS A 103 -6.16 4.88 6.57
C HIS A 103 -6.64 3.46 6.24
N LEU A 104 -6.94 2.62 7.24
CA LEU A 104 -7.35 1.23 7.02
C LEU A 104 -8.62 1.07 6.16
N PRO A 105 -9.67 1.91 6.28
CA PRO A 105 -10.82 1.80 5.39
C PRO A 105 -10.43 2.00 3.92
N ASP A 106 -9.64 3.03 3.60
CA ASP A 106 -9.22 3.30 2.23
C ASP A 106 -8.24 2.24 1.71
N PHE A 107 -7.37 1.72 2.57
CA PHE A 107 -6.56 0.55 2.27
C PHE A 107 -7.42 -0.66 1.88
N CYS A 108 -8.46 -0.99 2.66
CA CYS A 108 -9.40 -2.06 2.31
C CYS A 108 -10.09 -1.80 0.96
N ARG A 109 -10.51 -0.56 0.68
CA ARG A 109 -11.15 -0.19 -0.60
C ARG A 109 -10.19 -0.36 -1.79
N LEU A 110 -8.92 0.01 -1.62
CA LEU A 110 -7.90 -0.15 -2.65
C LEU A 110 -7.61 -1.61 -2.96
N ARG A 111 -7.48 -2.43 -1.91
CA ARG A 111 -7.08 -3.84 -2.03
C ARG A 111 -8.26 -4.79 -2.22
N CYS A 112 -9.47 -4.24 -2.35
CA CYS A 112 -10.72 -4.99 -2.46
C CYS A 112 -10.95 -5.95 -1.28
N TYR A 113 -10.72 -5.48 -0.06
CA TYR A 113 -11.05 -6.18 1.18
C TYR A 113 -12.44 -5.77 1.69
N PRO A 114 -13.07 -6.61 2.52
CA PRO A 114 -14.25 -6.21 3.28
C PRO A 114 -13.93 -5.00 4.16
N LEU A 115 -14.82 -4.02 4.20
CA LEU A 115 -14.64 -2.85 5.05
C LEU A 115 -14.68 -3.20 6.54
N GLU A 116 -15.33 -4.29 6.91
CA GLU A 116 -15.40 -4.75 8.29
C GLU A 116 -14.03 -5.05 8.89
N GLY A 117 -13.05 -5.45 8.07
CA GLY A 117 -11.66 -5.66 8.51
C GLY A 117 -10.97 -4.38 8.99
N SER A 118 -11.41 -3.22 8.48
CA SER A 118 -10.86 -1.90 8.86
C SER A 118 -11.41 -1.35 10.18
N ARG A 119 -12.48 -1.95 10.72
CA ARG A 119 -13.12 -1.50 11.96
C ARG A 119 -12.23 -1.76 13.17
N ARG A 120 -12.56 -1.13 14.30
CA ARG A 120 -11.79 -1.24 15.55
C ARG A 120 -12.74 -1.53 16.72
N PRO A 121 -12.83 -2.79 17.18
CA PRO A 121 -12.19 -3.98 16.60
C PRO A 121 -12.71 -4.29 15.19
N PRO A 122 -11.96 -5.06 14.39
CA PRO A 122 -12.51 -5.69 13.18
C PRO A 122 -13.80 -6.43 13.52
N VAL A 123 -14.69 -6.59 12.55
CA VAL A 123 -15.93 -7.36 12.74
C VAL A 123 -16.08 -8.38 11.64
N LEU A 124 -16.98 -9.34 11.84
CA LEU A 124 -17.33 -10.30 10.80
C LEU A 124 -18.01 -9.57 9.65
N GLY A 125 -17.51 -9.77 8.44
CA GLY A 125 -18.06 -9.15 7.26
C GLY A 125 -17.52 -9.72 5.98
N SER A 126 -18.21 -9.39 4.90
CA SER A 126 -17.83 -9.73 3.54
C SER A 126 -18.29 -8.65 2.56
N ASP A 127 -18.56 -7.44 3.06
CA ASP A 127 -19.10 -6.36 2.26
C ASP A 127 -17.96 -5.50 1.72
N TYR A 128 -17.74 -5.62 0.42
CA TYR A 128 -16.76 -4.83 -0.32
C TYR A 128 -17.32 -3.46 -0.71
N GLN A 129 -16.46 -2.45 -0.67
CA GLN A 129 -16.73 -1.11 -1.20
C GLN A 129 -15.54 -0.57 -2.00
N PRO A 130 -15.12 -1.24 -3.09
CA PRO A 130 -13.94 -0.84 -3.84
C PRO A 130 -14.09 0.56 -4.44
N TYR A 131 -12.96 1.21 -4.70
CA TYR A 131 -12.96 2.41 -5.54
C TYR A 131 -13.44 2.09 -6.97
N HIS A 132 -14.12 3.04 -7.62
CA HIS A 132 -14.45 2.89 -9.04
C HIS A 132 -13.16 2.78 -9.87
N THR A 133 -13.09 1.85 -10.82
CA THR A 133 -11.85 1.54 -11.57
C THR A 133 -11.21 2.78 -12.22
N HIS A 134 -12.03 3.64 -12.84
CA HIS A 134 -11.61 4.88 -13.50
C HIS A 134 -11.06 5.94 -12.54
N TYR A 135 -11.25 5.77 -11.23
CA TYR A 135 -10.80 6.72 -10.23
C TYR A 135 -9.28 6.86 -10.20
N TRP A 136 -8.56 5.75 -10.36
CA TRP A 136 -7.09 5.74 -10.27
C TRP A 136 -6.39 5.92 -11.61
N GLU A 137 -7.08 5.68 -12.72
CA GLU A 137 -6.55 5.83 -14.08
C GLU A 137 -6.18 7.28 -14.42
N LEU A 138 -6.80 8.25 -13.74
CA LEU A 138 -6.56 9.68 -13.94
C LEU A 138 -5.31 10.20 -13.20
N ILE A 139 -4.63 9.35 -12.44
CA ILE A 139 -3.45 9.72 -11.65
C ILE A 139 -2.17 9.28 -12.36
N ASP A 140 -1.33 10.25 -12.73
CA ASP A 140 0.01 9.98 -13.25
C ASP A 140 0.97 9.58 -12.13
N ARG A 141 1.10 8.27 -11.92
CA ARG A 141 2.04 7.69 -10.95
C ARG A 141 3.46 7.52 -11.50
N LYS A 142 3.67 7.68 -12.82
CA LYS A 142 4.95 7.37 -13.46
C LYS A 142 6.00 8.43 -13.22
N ALA A 143 5.61 9.71 -13.23
CA ALA A 143 6.56 10.79 -12.98
C ALA A 143 7.17 10.75 -11.56
N PRO A 144 6.38 10.58 -10.48
CA PRO A 144 6.94 10.38 -9.14
C PRO A 144 7.81 9.13 -9.03
N GLU A 145 7.40 8.03 -9.67
CA GLU A 145 8.17 6.78 -9.71
C GLU A 145 9.57 6.98 -10.31
N ALA A 146 9.63 7.62 -11.48
CA ALA A 146 10.89 7.87 -12.17
C ALA A 146 11.83 8.75 -11.34
N LEU A 147 11.30 9.79 -10.69
CA LEU A 147 12.09 10.65 -9.81
C LEU A 147 12.64 9.89 -8.60
N LEU A 148 11.81 9.06 -7.95
CA LEU A 148 12.25 8.24 -6.82
C LEU A 148 13.31 7.22 -7.23
N GLN A 149 13.16 6.60 -8.40
CA GLN A 149 14.18 5.70 -8.94
C GLN A 149 15.50 6.43 -9.16
N ILE A 150 15.48 7.62 -9.77
CA ILE A 150 16.70 8.43 -9.94
C ILE A 150 17.33 8.76 -8.59
N ILE A 151 16.54 9.26 -7.62
CA ILE A 151 17.04 9.57 -6.26
C ILE A 151 17.71 8.35 -5.64
N TRP A 152 17.08 7.17 -5.74
CA TRP A 152 17.65 5.94 -5.20
C TRP A 152 18.96 5.55 -5.88
N GLU A 153 19.03 5.63 -7.20
CA GLU A 153 20.28 5.35 -7.93
C GLU A 153 21.40 6.33 -7.56
N LEU A 154 21.11 7.63 -7.50
CA LEU A 154 22.11 8.64 -7.10
C LEU A 154 22.64 8.36 -5.70
N ARG A 155 21.77 8.03 -4.74
CA ARG A 155 22.13 7.69 -3.35
C ARG A 155 22.97 6.40 -3.24
N LYS A 156 22.84 5.47 -4.18
CA LYS A 156 23.66 4.24 -4.18
C LYS A 156 25.07 4.49 -4.72
N THR A 157 25.22 5.45 -5.62
CA THR A 157 26.51 5.82 -6.23
C THR A 157 27.27 6.83 -5.37
N ASP A 158 28.58 6.98 -5.60
CA ASP A 158 29.40 8.05 -5.00
C ASP A 158 29.10 9.43 -5.64
N THR A 159 27.82 9.73 -5.87
CA THR A 159 27.36 11.02 -6.38
C THR A 159 27.48 12.09 -5.30
N ASP A 160 27.81 13.31 -5.72
CA ASP A 160 27.90 14.47 -4.84
C ASP A 160 26.55 14.81 -4.18
N THR A 161 26.60 15.15 -2.88
CA THR A 161 25.41 15.41 -2.06
C THR A 161 24.54 16.53 -2.63
N ASP A 162 25.13 17.58 -3.21
CA ASP A 162 24.36 18.72 -3.75
C ASP A 162 23.45 18.27 -4.90
N THR A 163 23.90 17.30 -5.71
CA THR A 163 23.11 16.75 -6.84
C THR A 163 21.92 15.92 -6.33
N ILE A 164 22.10 15.19 -5.23
CA ILE A 164 21.03 14.42 -4.59
C ILE A 164 19.99 15.40 -4.03
N GLU A 165 20.43 16.41 -3.29
CA GLU A 165 19.54 17.44 -2.71
C GLU A 165 18.75 18.19 -3.78
N ASP A 166 19.39 18.60 -4.88
CA ASP A 166 18.70 19.24 -6.01
C ASP A 166 17.59 18.35 -6.60
N THR A 167 17.85 17.04 -6.72
CA THR A 167 16.86 16.07 -7.23
C THR A 167 15.71 15.86 -6.24
N GLU A 168 15.99 15.89 -4.95
CA GLU A 168 14.99 15.80 -3.89
C GLU A 168 14.06 17.02 -3.86
N ILE A 169 14.61 18.22 -4.04
CA ILE A 169 13.84 19.46 -4.18
C ILE A 169 12.91 19.40 -5.41
N LEU A 170 13.37 18.79 -6.51
CA LEU A 170 12.53 18.55 -7.69
C LEU A 170 11.37 17.59 -7.38
N PHE A 171 11.63 16.52 -6.63
CA PHE A 171 10.59 15.58 -6.20
C PHE A 171 9.56 16.23 -5.28
N GLU A 172 9.99 17.04 -4.31
CA GLU A 172 9.09 17.82 -3.44
C GLU A 172 8.19 18.77 -4.25
N SER A 173 8.78 19.46 -5.22
CA SER A 173 8.08 20.38 -6.11
C SER A 173 7.03 19.64 -6.97
N ALA A 174 7.41 18.50 -7.55
CA ALA A 174 6.50 17.63 -8.29
C ALA A 174 5.37 17.10 -7.40
N ALA A 175 5.68 16.71 -6.17
CA ALA A 175 4.71 16.21 -5.20
C ALA A 175 3.66 17.26 -4.83
N CYS A 176 4.05 18.53 -4.68
CA CYS A 176 3.10 19.62 -4.42
C CYS A 176 2.05 19.75 -5.54
N VAL A 177 2.49 19.71 -6.80
CA VAL A 177 1.58 19.78 -7.97
C VAL A 177 0.70 18.54 -8.05
N PHE A 178 1.28 17.35 -7.86
CA PHE A 178 0.57 16.09 -7.87
C PHE A 178 -0.53 16.05 -6.78
N ASN A 179 -0.18 16.38 -5.54
CA ASN A 179 -1.08 16.39 -4.38
C ASN A 179 -2.25 17.34 -4.58
N ARG A 180 -2.02 18.52 -5.19
CA ARG A 180 -3.09 19.45 -5.53
C ARG A 180 -4.09 18.86 -6.53
N ARG A 181 -3.60 18.14 -7.54
CA ARG A 181 -4.45 17.47 -8.55
C ARG A 181 -5.24 16.33 -7.91
N LEU A 182 -4.57 15.49 -7.12
CA LEU A 182 -5.19 14.40 -6.39
C LEU A 182 -6.25 14.89 -5.42
N GLY A 183 -6.00 15.97 -4.68
CA GLY A 183 -7.02 16.54 -3.78
C GLY A 183 -8.27 17.04 -4.50
N ARG A 184 -8.15 17.53 -5.74
CA ARG A 184 -9.33 17.86 -6.56
C ARG A 184 -10.09 16.60 -6.97
N LEU A 185 -9.36 15.57 -7.39
CA LEU A 185 -9.94 14.27 -7.75
C LEU A 185 -10.70 13.64 -6.57
N HIS A 186 -10.08 13.60 -5.39
CA HIS A 186 -10.72 13.15 -4.15
C HIS A 186 -12.04 13.87 -3.88
N LYS A 187 -12.05 15.20 -3.97
CA LYS A 187 -13.26 16.00 -3.78
C LYS A 187 -14.33 15.71 -4.83
N MET A 188 -13.95 15.59 -6.11
CA MET A 188 -14.88 15.32 -7.20
C MET A 188 -15.61 13.98 -7.06
N HIS A 189 -14.98 12.99 -6.44
CA HIS A 189 -15.56 11.66 -6.24
C HIS A 189 -16.06 11.41 -4.81
N GLY A 190 -16.20 12.46 -3.99
CA GLY A 190 -16.74 12.33 -2.63
C GLY A 190 -15.79 11.71 -1.60
N ASN A 191 -14.50 11.56 -1.92
CA ASN A 191 -13.47 11.04 -1.02
C ASN A 191 -12.60 12.17 -0.44
N GLY A 192 -13.14 13.38 -0.25
CA GLY A 192 -12.37 14.57 0.13
C GLY A 192 -11.65 14.49 1.49
N ALA A 193 -11.99 13.50 2.33
CA ALA A 193 -11.33 13.21 3.60
C ALA A 193 -10.28 12.09 3.50
N SER A 194 -10.05 11.53 2.31
CA SER A 194 -9.07 10.48 2.08
C SER A 194 -7.68 11.09 1.87
N ASP A 195 -6.70 10.56 2.60
CA ASP A 195 -5.28 10.87 2.42
C ASP A 195 -4.57 9.87 1.51
N ILE A 196 -5.31 8.90 0.95
CA ILE A 196 -4.75 7.87 0.09
C ILE A 196 -4.16 8.50 -1.18
N GLY A 197 -3.00 8.02 -1.60
CA GLY A 197 -2.30 8.43 -2.80
C GLY A 197 -1.53 9.75 -2.70
N TYR A 198 -1.76 10.58 -1.66
CA TYR A 198 -0.99 11.81 -1.49
C TYR A 198 0.48 11.47 -1.28
N LEU A 199 1.37 12.10 -2.05
CA LEU A 199 2.81 12.00 -1.91
C LEU A 199 3.25 12.64 -0.59
N ARG A 200 4.18 11.97 0.10
CA ARG A 200 4.80 12.40 1.36
C ARG A 200 6.32 12.43 1.17
N PRO A 201 6.85 13.47 0.51
CA PRO A 201 8.25 13.52 0.10
C PRO A 201 9.21 13.35 1.26
N ASP A 202 9.04 14.14 2.32
CA ASP A 202 9.92 14.14 3.50
C ASP A 202 10.02 12.73 4.11
N GLU A 203 8.89 12.05 4.31
CA GLU A 203 8.85 10.70 4.87
C GLU A 203 9.52 9.68 3.95
N THR A 204 9.39 9.85 2.63
CA THR A 204 9.95 8.94 1.63
C THR A 204 11.45 9.12 1.51
N ILE A 205 11.92 10.37 1.40
CA ILE A 205 13.33 10.75 1.33
C ILE A 205 14.07 10.31 2.59
N ILE A 206 13.52 10.58 3.78
CA ILE A 206 14.12 10.13 5.05
C ILE A 206 14.22 8.59 5.10
N ALA A 207 13.23 7.87 4.55
CA ALA A 207 13.30 6.42 4.49
C ALA A 207 14.40 5.94 3.54
N TYR A 208 14.60 6.61 2.40
CA TYR A 208 15.64 6.29 1.43
C TYR A 208 17.04 6.56 2.00
N GLN A 209 17.25 7.69 2.68
CA GLN A 209 18.50 7.97 3.41
C GLN A 209 18.81 6.86 4.41
N LYS A 210 17.84 6.41 5.21
CA LYS A 210 18.07 5.32 6.19
C LYS A 210 18.45 4.00 5.52
N LEU A 211 17.89 3.71 4.35
CA LEU A 211 18.23 2.52 3.58
C LEU A 211 19.67 2.60 3.05
N GLU A 212 20.07 3.77 2.55
CA GLU A 212 21.44 4.06 2.13
C GLU A 212 22.42 3.90 3.31
N ASP A 213 22.12 4.49 4.46
CA ASP A 213 22.96 4.39 5.67
C ASP A 213 23.17 2.92 6.05
N CYS A 214 22.11 2.10 6.00
CA CYS A 214 22.19 0.66 6.24
C CYS A 214 23.08 -0.06 5.20
N LEU A 215 23.04 0.34 3.91
CA LEU A 215 23.92 -0.21 2.89
C LEU A 215 25.39 0.18 3.13
N ALA A 216 25.64 1.43 3.52
CA ALA A 216 26.98 1.93 3.78
C ALA A 216 27.68 1.18 4.93
N VAL A 217 26.93 0.84 5.98
CA VAL A 217 27.43 0.09 7.14
C VAL A 217 27.20 -1.43 7.05
N GLN A 218 26.71 -1.92 5.90
CA GLN A 218 26.40 -3.33 5.64
C GLN A 218 25.42 -3.96 6.65
N ASP A 219 24.51 -3.17 7.20
CA ASP A 219 23.48 -3.64 8.14
C ASP A 219 22.26 -4.22 7.40
N LYS A 220 22.38 -5.50 7.05
CA LYS A 220 21.31 -6.27 6.41
C LYS A 220 19.99 -6.26 7.18
N GLU A 221 20.05 -6.36 8.50
CA GLU A 221 18.84 -6.47 9.32
C GLU A 221 18.15 -5.11 9.50
N GLY A 222 18.94 -4.05 9.71
CA GLY A 222 18.45 -2.68 9.70
C GLY A 222 17.82 -2.32 8.37
N TYR A 223 18.47 -2.66 7.26
CA TYR A 223 17.93 -2.43 5.91
C TYR A 223 16.57 -3.11 5.75
N ARG A 224 16.48 -4.41 6.09
CA ARG A 224 15.23 -5.18 6.02
C ARG A 224 14.11 -4.53 6.83
N LYS A 225 14.39 -4.08 8.07
CA LYS A 225 13.40 -3.40 8.92
C LYS A 225 12.95 -2.06 8.33
N CYS A 226 13.89 -1.23 7.88
CA CYS A 226 13.59 0.06 7.26
C CYS A 226 12.75 -0.12 5.99
N ARG A 227 13.12 -1.08 5.14
CA ARG A 227 12.40 -1.42 3.90
C ARG A 227 10.99 -1.91 4.19
N ASN A 228 10.82 -2.79 5.18
CA ASN A 228 9.49 -3.27 5.58
C ASN A 228 8.61 -2.14 6.12
N ASN A 229 9.15 -1.24 6.94
CA ASN A 229 8.40 -0.08 7.43
C ASN A 229 7.98 0.84 6.27
N LEU A 230 8.88 1.09 5.31
CA LEU A 230 8.55 1.82 4.10
C LEU A 230 7.43 1.12 3.33
N ARG A 231 7.52 -0.19 3.11
CA ARG A 231 6.49 -1.01 2.44
C ARG A 231 5.13 -0.84 3.10
N TYR A 232 5.09 -0.87 4.43
CA TYR A 232 3.83 -0.75 5.17
C TYR A 232 3.18 0.62 4.98
N ASN A 233 3.97 1.68 5.08
CA ASN A 233 3.49 3.04 4.85
C ASN A 233 3.03 3.22 3.40
N GLN A 234 3.85 2.81 2.44
CA GLN A 234 3.52 2.89 1.01
C GLN A 234 2.21 2.17 0.68
N ALA A 235 2.00 0.97 1.22
CA ALA A 235 0.75 0.22 1.04
C ALA A 235 -0.46 0.95 1.65
N LEU A 236 -0.35 1.49 2.87
CA LEU A 236 -1.42 2.26 3.52
C LEU A 236 -1.78 3.55 2.76
N PHE A 237 -0.80 4.17 2.10
CA PHE A 237 -1.01 5.35 1.26
C PHE A 237 -1.28 4.99 -0.20
N GLY A 238 -1.38 3.70 -0.56
CA GLY A 238 -1.75 3.26 -1.90
C GLY A 238 -0.70 3.47 -2.99
N TYR A 239 0.58 3.59 -2.60
CA TYR A 239 1.68 3.71 -3.54
C TYR A 239 1.97 2.37 -4.24
N PRO A 240 2.45 2.39 -5.49
CA PRO A 240 2.88 1.18 -6.19
C PRO A 240 4.07 0.49 -5.51
N ALA A 241 4.11 -0.84 -5.59
CA ALA A 241 5.22 -1.63 -5.05
C ALA A 241 6.58 -1.31 -5.74
N GLY A 242 6.55 -0.81 -6.98
CA GLY A 242 7.76 -0.42 -7.72
C GLY A 242 8.51 0.78 -7.13
N TRP A 243 7.94 1.47 -6.14
CA TRP A 243 8.59 2.58 -5.42
C TRP A 243 9.39 2.13 -4.20
N LEU A 244 9.45 0.82 -3.97
CA LEU A 244 10.32 0.24 -2.96
C LEU A 244 11.67 -0.09 -3.60
N PRO A 245 12.78 0.33 -2.99
CA PRO A 245 14.08 -0.29 -3.25
C PRO A 245 14.02 -1.81 -3.16
N GLY A 246 14.92 -2.50 -3.87
CA GLY A 246 15.04 -3.95 -3.86
C GLY A 246 15.42 -4.52 -2.50
N PRO A 247 15.42 -5.86 -2.34
CA PRO A 247 16.04 -6.54 -1.21
C PRO A 247 17.51 -6.16 -1.05
N TYR A 248 18.03 -6.26 0.18
CA TYR A 248 19.42 -5.91 0.50
C TYR A 248 20.43 -6.60 -0.43
N GLU A 249 20.23 -7.89 -0.71
CA GLU A 249 21.12 -8.68 -1.54
C GLU A 249 21.22 -8.15 -2.97
N GLU A 250 20.12 -7.67 -3.55
CA GLU A 250 20.09 -7.11 -4.90
C GLU A 250 20.79 -5.75 -4.93
N GLU A 251 20.53 -4.90 -3.93
CA GLU A 251 21.07 -3.54 -3.87
C GLU A 251 22.56 -3.51 -3.46
N ALA A 252 22.99 -4.40 -2.58
CA ALA A 252 24.39 -4.50 -2.15
C ALA A 252 25.30 -5.10 -3.24
N CYS A 253 24.78 -6.00 -4.08
CA CYS A 253 25.54 -6.56 -5.20
C CYS A 253 25.84 -5.53 -6.30
N GLN A 254 24.96 -4.54 -6.49
CA GLN A 254 25.19 -3.47 -7.47
C GLN A 254 26.39 -2.58 -7.11
N LYS A 255 26.75 -2.45 -5.81
CA LYS A 255 27.98 -1.75 -5.38
C LYS A 255 29.27 -2.53 -5.67
N THR A 256 29.20 -3.85 -5.85
CA THR A 256 30.41 -4.70 -5.99
C THR A 256 30.75 -5.01 -7.44
N SER A 257 29.81 -4.87 -8.38
CA SER A 257 30.04 -5.11 -9.81
C SER A 257 30.85 -4.01 -10.52
N GLU A 258 31.08 -2.85 -9.91
CA GLU A 258 31.86 -1.75 -10.52
C GLU A 258 33.36 -1.75 -10.14
N ILE A 259 33.82 -2.72 -9.32
CA ILE A 259 35.25 -2.81 -8.89
C ILE A 259 35.99 -3.99 -9.55
N SER A 260 35.31 -4.90 -10.24
CA SER A 260 35.99 -5.95 -11.02
C SER A 260 36.13 -5.52 -12.47
N ASP A 261 37.26 -4.88 -12.80
CA ASP A 261 38.13 -5.27 -13.93
C ASP A 261 39.13 -4.15 -14.26
N VAL A 262 40.19 -4.05 -13.46
CA VAL A 262 41.52 -3.65 -13.97
C VAL A 262 42.57 -4.48 -13.21
N VAL A 263 43.04 -5.55 -13.84
CA VAL A 263 44.31 -6.24 -13.51
C VAL A 263 45.32 -5.86 -14.57
#